data_AF-A0A7S3UYS2-F1
#
_entry.id   AF-A0A7S3UYS2-F1
#
_cell.length_a   1.000
_cell.length_b   1.000
_cell.length_c   1.000
_cell.angle_alpha   90.00
_cell.angle_beta   90.00
_cell.angle_gamma   90.00
#
_symmetry.space_group_name_H-M   'P 1'
#
loop_
_entity.id
_entity.type
_entity.pdbx_description
1 polymer ?
#
loop_
_entity_poly.entity_id
_entity_poly.type
_entity_poly.pdbx_seq_one_letter_code
_entity_poly.pdbx_strand_id
1 'polypeptide(L)'
;ISPLNGKSALSIHVLNTSYHTKGHVSYFIKDESMPLLFCGDSLFVGGTGRFFEGDAADCYAALYEKIMSLPLNTEIYPGHEYTLSNLAFAHTLEPQNKALRDKIEWSKMQREKGSPTVPTRLSEELEFNPFLRCNNETIANAIGLSGADVVEVLAEVRRRKDNF
;
A
#
# COMPACT_ATOMS: atom_id res chain seq x y z
N ILE A 1 -23.05 33.27 8.22
CA ILE A 1 -22.54 31.99 7.68
C ILE A 1 -23.78 31.17 7.33
N SER A 2 -24.15 31.11 6.04
CA SER A 2 -25.32 30.33 5.62
C SER A 2 -25.08 28.83 5.87
N PRO A 3 -26.07 28.08 6.37
CA PRO A 3 -25.93 26.64 6.52
C PRO A 3 -25.74 26.00 5.14
N LEU A 4 -24.81 25.04 5.06
CA LEU A 4 -24.51 24.22 3.90
C LEU A 4 -25.70 23.28 3.59
N ASN A 5 -26.82 23.84 3.13
CA ASN A 5 -27.92 23.05 2.61
C ASN A 5 -27.52 22.52 1.23
N GLY A 6 -27.08 21.25 1.16
CA GLY A 6 -26.93 20.52 -0.10
C GLY A 6 -25.66 19.69 -0.30
N LYS A 7 -24.74 19.62 0.67
CA LYS A 7 -23.64 18.64 0.64
C LYS A 7 -23.87 17.61 1.73
N SER A 8 -23.98 16.33 1.37
CA SER A 8 -24.00 15.25 2.35
C SER A 8 -22.71 15.34 3.20
N ALA A 9 -22.82 15.04 4.50
CA ALA A 9 -21.64 14.98 5.35
C ALA A 9 -20.71 13.86 4.84
N LEU A 10 -19.40 14.09 4.85
CA LEU A 10 -18.42 13.06 4.53
C LEU A 10 -18.48 11.96 5.60
N SER A 11 -18.70 10.72 5.20
CA SER A 11 -18.62 9.56 6.10
C SER A 11 -17.17 9.11 6.20
N ILE A 12 -16.54 9.33 7.35
CA ILE A 12 -15.15 8.97 7.60
C ILE A 12 -15.10 7.81 8.60
N HIS A 13 -14.51 6.69 8.18
CA HIS A 13 -14.24 5.54 9.02
C HIS A 13 -12.76 5.53 9.41
N VAL A 14 -12.48 5.43 10.71
CA VAL A 14 -11.11 5.30 11.22
C VAL A 14 -10.75 3.82 11.24
N LEU A 15 -9.72 3.45 10.50
CA LEU A 15 -9.16 2.10 10.49
C LEU A 15 -7.92 2.09 11.37
N ASN A 16 -7.89 1.21 12.38
CA ASN A 16 -6.68 0.98 13.16
C ASN A 16 -5.63 0.27 12.27
N THR A 17 -4.55 0.95 11.94
CA THR A 17 -3.45 0.43 11.10
C THR A 17 -2.13 0.46 11.87
N SER A 18 -2.20 0.08 13.14
CA SER A 18 -1.07 0.12 14.08
C SER A 18 -0.06 -0.98 13.79
N TYR A 19 1.07 -0.60 13.22
CA TYR A 19 2.28 -1.44 13.12
C TYR A 19 3.51 -0.55 12.85
N HIS A 20 3.38 0.47 11.99
CA HIS A 20 4.43 1.47 11.80
C HIS A 20 4.68 2.22 13.12
N THR A 21 3.59 2.70 13.72
CA THR A 21 3.52 3.12 15.13
C THR A 21 2.28 2.48 15.76
N LYS A 22 2.27 2.30 17.09
CA LYS A 22 1.15 1.71 17.84
C LYS A 22 -0.12 2.55 17.87
N GLY A 23 -0.02 3.81 17.46
CA GLY A 23 -1.15 4.74 17.38
C GLY A 23 -1.58 5.04 15.94
N HIS A 24 -1.01 4.34 14.95
CA HIS A 24 -1.27 4.66 13.55
C HIS A 24 -2.73 4.34 13.17
N VAL A 25 -3.38 5.29 12.50
CA VAL A 25 -4.73 5.12 11.93
C VAL A 25 -4.76 5.57 10.47
N SER A 26 -5.62 4.93 9.70
CA SER A 26 -5.96 5.34 8.34
C SER A 26 -7.39 5.87 8.30
N TYR A 27 -7.63 6.92 7.52
CA TYR A 27 -8.96 7.52 7.37
C TYR A 27 -9.56 7.09 6.03
N PHE A 28 -10.59 6.25 6.09
CA PHE A 28 -11.35 5.82 4.93
C PHE A 28 -12.58 6.70 4.75
N ILE A 29 -12.62 7.45 3.65
CA ILE A 29 -13.79 8.25 3.27
C ILE A 29 -14.67 7.37 2.40
N LYS A 30 -15.84 7.00 2.94
CA LYS A 30 -16.82 6.19 2.22
C LYS A 30 -17.62 7.08 1.28
N ASP A 31 -17.43 6.84 -0.01
CA ASP A 31 -18.18 7.43 -1.10
C ASP A 31 -18.55 6.32 -2.10
N GLU A 32 -19.75 6.38 -2.69
CA GLU A 32 -20.23 5.34 -3.61
C GLU A 32 -19.48 5.36 -4.95
N SER A 33 -18.99 6.53 -5.37
CA SER A 33 -18.32 6.74 -6.65
C SER A 33 -16.80 6.72 -6.54
N MET A 34 -16.25 7.34 -5.50
CA MET A 34 -14.83 7.59 -5.35
C MET A 34 -14.39 7.44 -3.88
N PRO A 35 -14.37 6.20 -3.35
CA PRO A 35 -13.88 5.95 -2.00
C PRO A 35 -12.40 6.33 -1.89
N LEU A 36 -12.00 6.97 -0.79
CA LEU A 36 -10.63 7.45 -0.57
C LEU A 36 -10.05 6.85 0.71
N LEU A 37 -8.76 6.56 0.72
CA LEU A 37 -8.01 6.15 1.90
C LEU A 37 -6.79 7.03 2.11
N PHE A 38 -6.79 7.81 3.19
CA PHE A 38 -5.60 8.49 3.69
C PHE A 38 -4.91 7.55 4.68
N CYS A 39 -3.76 7.00 4.30
CA CYS A 39 -3.14 5.87 5.01
C CYS A 39 -1.81 6.18 5.67
N GLY A 40 -1.36 7.45 5.64
CA GLY A 40 -0.11 7.86 6.27
C GLY A 40 1.04 6.93 5.86
N ASP A 41 1.69 6.35 6.85
CA ASP A 41 2.86 5.49 6.64
C ASP A 41 2.49 3.99 6.67
N SER A 42 1.20 3.66 6.58
CA SER A 42 0.72 2.27 6.53
C SER A 42 0.85 1.64 5.14
N LEU A 43 0.55 2.39 4.09
CA LEU A 43 0.62 1.90 2.72
C LEU A 43 1.22 3.00 1.87
N PHE A 44 2.14 2.63 1.00
CA PHE A 44 2.72 3.52 -0.01
C PHE A 44 2.44 2.92 -1.39
N VAL A 45 2.56 3.73 -2.44
CA VAL A 45 2.61 3.18 -3.80
C VAL A 45 3.80 2.21 -3.89
N GLY A 46 3.50 0.94 -4.12
CA GLY A 46 4.47 -0.16 -4.23
C GLY A 46 5.20 -0.52 -2.93
N GLY A 47 4.76 -0.03 -1.77
CA GLY A 47 5.46 -0.28 -0.50
C GLY A 47 4.57 -0.22 0.75
N THR A 48 5.19 -0.38 1.91
CA THR A 48 4.58 -0.22 3.24
C THR A 48 5.58 0.43 4.20
N GLY A 49 5.09 0.98 5.32
CA GLY A 49 5.90 1.48 6.43
C GLY A 49 6.91 0.47 6.97
N ARG A 50 7.97 0.99 7.59
CA ARG A 50 8.83 0.18 8.46
C ARG A 50 8.07 -0.21 9.72
N PHE A 51 8.38 -1.37 10.30
CA PHE A 51 7.69 -1.85 11.49
C PHE A 51 8.44 -1.36 12.73
N PHE A 52 8.32 -0.05 13.05
CA PHE A 52 9.09 0.51 14.17
C PHE A 52 8.54 0.08 15.53
N GLU A 53 7.21 -0.01 15.67
CA GLU A 53 6.57 -0.30 16.96
C GLU A 53 5.63 -1.52 16.95
N GLY A 54 5.54 -2.22 15.83
CA GLY A 54 4.78 -3.46 15.65
C GLY A 54 5.58 -4.49 14.85
N ASP A 55 4.91 -5.55 14.42
CA ASP A 55 5.53 -6.66 13.67
C ASP A 55 4.79 -7.02 12.37
N ALA A 56 5.18 -8.15 11.77
CA ALA A 56 4.57 -8.64 10.54
C ALA A 56 3.11 -9.09 10.73
N ALA A 57 2.73 -9.60 11.91
CA ALA A 57 1.35 -9.96 12.19
C ALA A 57 0.48 -8.70 12.34
N ASP A 58 0.99 -7.66 12.99
CA ASP A 58 0.33 -6.35 13.07
C ASP A 58 0.14 -5.74 11.68
N CYS A 59 1.17 -5.80 10.83
CA CYS A 59 1.11 -5.35 9.45
C CYS A 59 0.11 -6.16 8.62
N TYR A 60 0.07 -7.49 8.80
CA TYR A 60 -0.93 -8.35 8.17
C TYR A 60 -2.36 -7.93 8.55
N ALA A 61 -2.63 -7.76 9.84
CA ALA A 61 -3.93 -7.31 10.33
C ALA A 61 -4.31 -5.90 9.82
N ALA A 62 -3.34 -5.04 9.52
CA ALA A 62 -3.58 -3.72 8.93
C ALA A 62 -3.83 -3.79 7.42
N LEU A 63 -2.97 -4.48 6.67
CA LEU A 63 -3.01 -4.51 5.21
C LEU A 63 -4.05 -5.50 4.69
N TYR A 64 -3.99 -6.75 5.12
CA TYR A 64 -4.80 -7.84 4.59
C TYR A 64 -6.23 -7.81 5.12
N GLU A 65 -6.40 -7.64 6.43
CA GLU A 65 -7.73 -7.73 7.05
C GLU A 65 -8.53 -6.43 6.92
N LYS A 66 -7.86 -5.28 6.83
CA LYS A 66 -8.52 -3.96 6.80
C LYS A 66 -8.42 -3.29 5.45
N ILE A 67 -7.23 -2.91 4.99
CA ILE A 67 -7.09 -2.11 3.76
C ILE A 67 -7.52 -2.91 2.51
N MET A 68 -7.11 -4.17 2.38
CA MET A 68 -7.49 -5.03 1.25
C MET A 68 -8.97 -5.44 1.27
N SER A 69 -9.69 -5.20 2.37
CA SER A 69 -11.14 -5.42 2.46
C SER A 69 -11.97 -4.25 1.89
N LEU A 70 -11.31 -3.12 1.58
CA LEU A 70 -11.96 -1.94 1.00
C LEU A 70 -12.33 -2.16 -0.47
N PRO A 71 -13.25 -1.34 -1.04
CA PRO A 71 -13.57 -1.41 -2.47
C PRO A 71 -12.32 -1.27 -3.36
N LEU A 72 -12.22 -2.08 -4.42
CA LEU A 72 -11.04 -2.10 -5.29
C LEU A 72 -10.77 -0.75 -6.00
N ASN A 73 -11.81 0.06 -6.22
CA ASN A 73 -11.69 1.40 -6.78
C ASN A 73 -11.26 2.47 -5.76
N THR A 74 -10.90 2.09 -4.53
CA THR A 74 -10.44 3.04 -3.51
C THR A 74 -9.14 3.72 -3.92
N GLU A 75 -9.13 5.05 -3.93
CA GLU A 75 -7.93 5.85 -4.17
C GLU A 75 -7.11 5.95 -2.88
N ILE A 76 -5.84 5.60 -2.98
CA ILE A 76 -4.90 5.53 -1.86
C ILE A 76 -4.02 6.79 -1.86
N TYR A 77 -4.05 7.50 -0.74
CA TYR A 77 -3.26 8.69 -0.44
C TYR A 77 -2.28 8.41 0.69
N PRO A 78 -1.01 8.09 0.36
CA PRO A 78 0.03 7.80 1.34
C PRO A 78 0.70 9.07 1.87
N GLY A 79 1.50 8.93 2.94
CA GLY A 79 2.22 10.02 3.59
C GLY A 79 3.46 10.52 2.83
N HIS A 80 4.04 9.70 1.95
CA HIS A 80 5.34 9.99 1.33
C HIS A 80 5.45 9.60 -0.14
N GLU A 81 6.26 10.36 -0.88
CA GLU A 81 6.66 10.11 -2.27
C GLU A 81 7.87 9.16 -2.33
N TYR A 82 7.63 7.89 -2.02
CA TYR A 82 8.64 6.81 -2.05
C TYR A 82 8.48 5.86 -3.23
N THR A 83 7.62 6.20 -4.19
CA THR A 83 7.17 5.30 -5.25
C THR A 83 8.31 4.70 -6.05
N LEU A 84 9.27 5.50 -6.54
CA LEU A 84 10.36 4.97 -7.35
C LEU A 84 11.29 4.01 -6.59
N SER A 85 11.61 4.29 -5.32
CA SER A 85 12.45 3.39 -4.51
C SER A 85 11.70 2.12 -4.11
N ASN A 86 10.41 2.24 -3.82
CA ASN A 86 9.53 1.11 -3.55
C ASN A 86 9.40 0.17 -4.76
N LEU A 87 9.13 0.73 -5.95
CA LEU A 87 9.00 -0.07 -7.17
C LEU A 87 10.34 -0.66 -7.61
N ALA A 88 11.46 0.02 -7.38
CA ALA A 88 12.80 -0.55 -7.62
C ALA A 88 13.03 -1.81 -6.76
N PHE A 89 12.68 -1.77 -5.48
CA PHE A 89 12.72 -2.95 -4.61
C PHE A 89 11.77 -4.05 -5.10
N ALA A 90 10.50 -3.71 -5.40
CA ALA A 90 9.53 -4.67 -5.90
C ALA A 90 10.03 -5.39 -7.18
N HIS A 91 10.75 -4.66 -8.04
CA HIS A 91 11.29 -5.21 -9.29
C HIS A 91 12.36 -6.27 -9.07
N THR A 92 13.07 -6.23 -7.93
CA THR A 92 14.02 -7.30 -7.56
C THR A 92 13.31 -8.62 -7.25
N LEU A 93 12.04 -8.58 -6.83
CA LEU A 93 11.24 -9.75 -6.48
C LEU A 93 10.43 -10.27 -7.67
N GLU A 94 9.85 -9.38 -8.49
CA GLU A 94 9.02 -9.76 -9.63
C GLU A 94 9.45 -9.07 -10.94
N PRO A 95 10.66 -9.34 -11.49
CA PRO A 95 11.16 -8.63 -12.67
C PRO A 95 10.29 -8.83 -13.92
N GLN A 96 9.54 -9.94 -13.98
CA GLN A 96 8.66 -10.28 -15.09
C GLN A 96 7.25 -9.67 -14.98
N ASN A 97 6.89 -9.04 -13.86
CA ASN A 97 5.58 -8.43 -13.66
C ASN A 97 5.39 -7.19 -14.56
N LYS A 98 4.46 -7.28 -15.52
CA LYS A 98 4.20 -6.20 -16.48
C LYS A 98 3.61 -4.96 -15.81
N ALA A 99 2.63 -5.11 -14.92
CA ALA A 99 1.99 -4.00 -14.23
C ALA A 99 3.02 -3.18 -13.42
N LEU A 100 3.94 -3.88 -12.75
CA LEU A 100 5.06 -3.27 -12.04
C LEU A 100 5.97 -2.45 -12.98
N ARG A 101 6.39 -3.02 -14.11
CA ARG A 101 7.23 -2.30 -15.09
C ARG A 101 6.53 -1.08 -15.67
N ASP A 102 5.25 -1.21 -16.02
CA ASP A 102 4.45 -0.10 -16.53
C ASP A 102 4.34 1.02 -15.48
N LYS A 103 4.12 0.67 -14.19
CA LYS A 103 4.06 1.65 -13.09
C LYS A 103 5.40 2.32 -12.84
N ILE A 104 6.53 1.61 -13.00
CA ILE A 104 7.88 2.21 -12.93
C ILE A 104 8.04 3.29 -13.98
N GLU A 105 7.74 2.99 -15.25
CA GLU A 105 7.89 3.95 -16.35
C GLU A 105 6.94 5.13 -16.20
N TRP A 106 5.68 4.89 -15.83
CA TRP A 106 4.74 5.96 -15.50
C TRP A 106 5.27 6.87 -14.38
N SER A 107 5.79 6.27 -13.31
CA SER A 107 6.30 7.01 -12.16
C SER A 107 7.51 7.87 -12.54
N LYS A 108 8.45 7.34 -13.35
CA LYS A 108 9.59 8.13 -13.86
C LYS A 108 9.10 9.36 -14.62
N MET A 109 8.15 9.18 -15.55
CA MET A 109 7.58 10.29 -16.32
C MET A 109 6.89 11.34 -15.43
N GLN A 110 6.19 10.94 -14.36
CA GLN A 110 5.60 11.90 -13.42
C GLN A 110 6.67 12.68 -12.68
N ARG A 111 7.70 11.99 -12.17
CA ARG A 111 8.78 12.60 -11.38
C ARG A 111 9.64 13.55 -12.22
N GLU A 112 9.92 13.22 -13.48
CA GLU A 112 10.60 14.10 -14.43
C GLU A 112 9.83 15.42 -14.67
N LYS A 113 8.50 15.37 -14.59
CA LYS A 113 7.62 16.55 -14.71
C LYS A 113 7.39 17.27 -13.37
N GLY A 114 8.05 16.85 -12.28
CA GLY A 114 7.81 17.38 -10.94
C GLY A 114 6.42 17.05 -10.38
N SER A 115 5.69 16.11 -10.98
CA SER A 115 4.34 15.71 -10.56
C SER A 115 4.40 14.60 -9.49
N PRO A 116 3.41 14.56 -8.57
CA PRO A 116 3.30 13.45 -7.61
C PRO A 116 2.91 12.14 -8.32
N THR A 117 3.21 11.02 -7.69
CA THR A 117 2.81 9.68 -8.14
C THR A 117 1.53 9.17 -7.47
N VAL A 118 0.84 10.06 -6.73
CA VAL A 118 -0.40 9.79 -5.99
C VAL A 118 -1.59 10.55 -6.60
N PRO A 119 -2.83 10.06 -6.43
CA PRO A 119 -3.18 8.78 -5.82
C PRO A 119 -2.83 7.58 -6.70
N THR A 120 -2.87 6.40 -6.10
CA THR A 120 -2.92 5.09 -6.77
C THR A 120 -4.27 4.43 -6.43
N ARG A 121 -4.70 3.38 -7.12
CA ARG A 121 -5.90 2.62 -6.73
C ARG A 121 -5.55 1.33 -6.01
N LEU A 122 -6.38 0.89 -5.06
CA LEU A 122 -6.20 -0.40 -4.39
C LEU A 122 -6.08 -1.54 -5.41
N SER A 123 -6.90 -1.53 -6.46
CA SER A 123 -6.81 -2.50 -7.56
C SER A 123 -5.43 -2.54 -8.21
N GLU A 124 -4.79 -1.39 -8.41
CA GLU A 124 -3.44 -1.30 -8.98
C GLU A 124 -2.38 -1.82 -8.01
N GLU A 125 -2.46 -1.43 -6.73
CA GLU A 125 -1.49 -1.89 -5.72
C GLU A 125 -1.47 -3.42 -5.57
N LEU A 126 -2.61 -4.09 -5.71
CA LEU A 126 -2.68 -5.55 -5.71
C LEU A 126 -1.92 -6.21 -6.87
N GLU A 127 -1.67 -5.46 -7.96
CA GLU A 127 -0.94 -5.98 -9.12
C GLU A 127 0.58 -5.91 -8.96
N PHE A 128 1.12 -4.96 -8.18
CA PHE A 128 2.58 -4.74 -8.12
C PHE A 128 3.18 -4.50 -6.74
N ASN A 129 2.39 -4.21 -5.71
CA ASN A 129 2.93 -3.95 -4.37
C ASN A 129 3.28 -5.27 -3.67
N PRO A 130 4.56 -5.58 -3.42
CA PRO A 130 4.96 -6.89 -2.91
C PRO A 130 4.37 -7.17 -1.53
N PHE A 131 4.08 -6.14 -0.73
CA PHE A 131 3.50 -6.29 0.61
C PHE A 131 2.01 -6.62 0.60
N LEU A 132 1.30 -6.36 -0.49
CA LEU A 132 -0.10 -6.80 -0.68
C LEU A 132 -0.19 -8.13 -1.45
N ARG A 133 0.96 -8.69 -1.83
CA ARG A 133 1.10 -9.88 -2.68
C ARG A 133 1.85 -11.02 -2.00
N CYS A 134 2.09 -10.94 -0.69
CA CYS A 134 2.77 -11.98 0.09
C CYS A 134 2.00 -13.31 0.15
N ASN A 135 0.71 -13.33 -0.21
CA ASN A 135 -0.09 -14.55 -0.41
C ASN A 135 0.04 -15.15 -1.82
N ASN A 136 0.81 -14.54 -2.71
CA ASN A 136 1.12 -15.05 -4.04
C ASN A 136 2.40 -15.89 -3.98
N GLU A 137 2.34 -17.12 -4.48
CA GLU A 137 3.50 -18.02 -4.60
C GLU A 137 4.69 -17.37 -5.32
N THR A 138 4.47 -16.44 -6.25
CA THR A 138 5.55 -15.70 -6.93
C THR A 138 6.44 -14.94 -5.95
N ILE A 139 5.84 -14.22 -4.99
CA ILE A 139 6.59 -13.47 -3.98
C ILE A 139 7.32 -14.43 -3.03
N ALA A 140 6.61 -15.46 -2.56
CA ALA A 140 7.18 -16.48 -1.67
C ALA A 140 8.37 -17.22 -2.34
N ASN A 141 8.23 -17.61 -3.60
CA ASN A 141 9.30 -18.24 -4.39
C ASN A 141 10.51 -17.31 -4.58
N ALA A 142 10.28 -16.04 -4.90
CA ALA A 142 11.35 -15.06 -5.11
C ALA A 142 12.24 -14.87 -3.86
N ILE A 143 11.69 -15.16 -2.68
CA ILE A 143 12.41 -15.08 -1.42
C ILE A 143 12.80 -16.44 -0.81
N GLY A 144 12.48 -17.56 -1.48
CA GLY A 144 12.83 -18.90 -1.02
C GLY A 144 11.96 -19.41 0.14
N LEU A 145 10.73 -18.91 0.26
CA LEU A 145 9.74 -19.27 1.28
C LEU A 145 8.48 -19.89 0.67
N SER A 146 8.61 -20.66 -0.41
CA SER A 146 7.50 -21.37 -1.06
C SER A 146 6.68 -22.19 -0.05
N GLY A 147 5.36 -22.01 -0.05
CA GLY A 147 4.45 -22.69 0.90
C GLY A 147 4.51 -22.21 2.36
N ALA A 148 5.28 -21.15 2.66
CA ALA A 148 5.30 -20.55 4.00
C ALA A 148 4.02 -19.74 4.29
N ASP A 149 3.81 -19.41 5.56
CA ASP A 149 2.71 -18.55 5.98
C ASP A 149 2.89 -17.10 5.47
N VAL A 150 1.78 -16.42 5.16
CA VAL A 150 1.81 -15.06 4.60
C VAL A 150 2.51 -14.06 5.55
N VAL A 151 2.38 -14.23 6.86
CA VAL A 151 3.04 -13.38 7.86
C VAL A 151 4.56 -13.58 7.81
N GLU A 152 5.02 -14.82 7.61
CA GLU A 152 6.45 -15.14 7.46
C GLU A 152 7.02 -14.53 6.16
N VAL A 153 6.30 -14.67 5.04
CA VAL A 153 6.66 -14.04 3.77
C VAL A 153 6.73 -12.52 3.93
N LEU A 154 5.75 -11.91 4.60
CA LEU A 154 5.69 -10.47 4.82
C LEU A 154 6.85 -9.96 5.70
N ALA A 155 7.21 -10.71 6.74
CA ALA A 155 8.36 -10.41 7.59
C ALA A 155 9.66 -10.40 6.78
N GLU A 156 9.87 -11.41 5.93
CA GLU A 156 11.08 -11.54 5.11
C GLU A 156 11.14 -10.48 3.99
N VAL A 157 10.02 -10.20 3.30
CA VAL A 157 9.95 -9.10 2.31
C VAL A 157 10.30 -7.76 2.97
N ARG A 158 9.77 -7.49 4.17
CA ARG A 158 10.09 -6.29 4.93
C ARG A 158 11.57 -6.21 5.26
N ARG A 159 12.15 -7.29 5.80
CA ARG A 159 13.57 -7.38 6.15
C ARG A 159 14.47 -7.12 4.94
N ARG A 160 14.15 -7.70 3.77
CA ARG A 160 14.91 -7.44 2.53
C ARG A 160 14.83 -5.99 2.11
N LYS A 161 13.64 -5.38 2.14
CA LYS A 161 13.48 -3.96 1.79
C LYS A 161 14.20 -3.01 2.74
N ASP A 162 14.35 -3.38 4.02
CA ASP A 162 15.10 -2.57 4.97
C ASP A 162 16.61 -2.59 4.74
N ASN A 163 17.11 -3.57 3.98
CA ASN A 163 18.52 -3.74 3.63
C ASN A 163 18.82 -3.54 2.13
N PHE A 164 17.87 -3.00 1.37
CA PHE A 164 17.99 -2.65 -0.05
C PHE A 164 18.30 -1.15 -0.20
#